data_AF-A0A3B8RGK5-F1
#
_entry.id   AF-A0A3B8RGK5-F1
#
_cell.length_a   1.000
_cell.length_b   1.000
_cell.length_c   1.000
_cell.angle_alpha   90.00
_cell.angle_beta   90.00
_cell.angle_gamma   90.00
#
_symmetry.space_group_name_H-M   'P 1'
#
loop_
_entity.id
_entity.type
_entity.pdbx_description
1 polymer ?
#
loop_
_entity_poly.entity_id
_entity_poly.type
_entity_poly.pdbx_seq_one_letter_code
_entity_poly.pdbx_strand_id
1 'polypeptide(L)' 'DALISRRFRLEGFTGLEDTAMHLLGALLMGVGGVTAFGCTVGQGLSAASLLALSAAISLPAIAAGAWLAMKWQMSRL' A
#
# COMPACT_ATOMS: atom_id res chain seq x y z
N ASP A 1 -11.12 18.00 4.74
CA ASP A 1 -10.99 18.95 3.60
C ASP A 1 -11.69 18.57 2.29
N ALA A 2 -12.15 17.32 2.07
CA ALA A 2 -12.77 16.93 0.79
C ALA A 2 -14.14 17.61 0.50
N LEU A 3 -14.92 17.91 1.55
CA LEU A 3 -16.20 18.64 1.40
C LEU A 3 -15.99 20.13 1.11
N ILE A 4 -14.96 20.75 1.71
CA ILE A 4 -14.64 22.18 1.52
C ILE A 4 -14.10 22.42 0.11
N SER A 5 -13.28 21.51 -0.40
CA SER A 5 -12.70 21.58 -1.75
C SER A 5 -13.68 21.21 -2.88
N ARG A 6 -14.95 20.89 -2.58
CA ARG A 6 -15.98 20.41 -3.53
C ARG A 6 -15.53 19.25 -4.43
N ARG A 7 -14.52 18.47 -4.02
CA ARG A 7 -14.02 17.30 -4.74
C ARG A 7 -14.62 15.99 -4.27
N PHE A 8 -15.59 16.06 -3.35
CA PHE A 8 -16.31 14.88 -2.91
C PHE A 8 -17.11 14.30 -4.07
N ARG A 9 -16.71 13.12 -4.52
CA ARG A 9 -17.39 12.35 -5.55
C ARG A 9 -17.51 10.92 -5.04
N LEU A 10 -18.72 10.40 -5.04
CA LEU A 10 -18.98 9.02 -4.64
C LEU A 10 -18.66 8.14 -5.84
N GLU A 11 -17.56 7.41 -5.76
CA GLU A 11 -17.12 6.43 -6.75
C GLU A 11 -17.26 5.04 -6.14
N GLY A 12 -17.90 4.14 -6.89
CA GLY A 12 -18.01 2.72 -6.56
C GLY A 12 -17.11 1.89 -7.45
N PHE A 13 -16.89 0.63 -7.08
CA PHE A 13 -16.13 -0.32 -7.89
C PHE A 13 -16.92 -0.70 -9.14
N THR A 14 -16.25 -0.76 -10.28
CA THR A 14 -16.88 -0.97 -11.59
C THR A 14 -17.32 -2.43 -11.81
N GLY A 15 -16.79 -3.37 -11.02
CA GLY A 15 -17.12 -4.80 -11.14
C GLY A 15 -16.68 -5.65 -9.96
N LEU A 16 -17.13 -6.92 -9.96
CA LEU A 16 -16.83 -7.90 -8.92
C LEU A 16 -15.32 -8.24 -8.87
N GLU A 17 -14.68 -8.35 -10.04
CA GLU A 17 -13.25 -8.65 -10.15
C GLU A 17 -12.37 -7.51 -9.62
N ASP A 18 -12.77 -6.26 -9.89
CA ASP A 18 -12.08 -5.05 -9.39
C ASP A 18 -12.19 -4.95 -7.86
N THR A 19 -13.37 -5.23 -7.31
CA THR A 19 -13.59 -5.29 -5.85
C THR A 19 -12.76 -6.40 -5.21
N ALA A 20 -12.72 -7.59 -5.82
CA ALA A 20 -11.96 -8.72 -5.32
C ALA A 20 -10.44 -8.45 -5.32
N MET A 21 -9.90 -7.83 -6.37
CA MET A 21 -8.50 -7.41 -6.43
C MET A 21 -8.17 -6.32 -5.40
N HIS A 22 -9.07 -5.35 -5.19
CA HIS A 22 -8.90 -4.34 -4.15
C HIS A 22 -8.91 -4.94 -2.75
N LEU A 23 -9.84 -5.87 -2.46
CA LEU A 23 -9.90 -6.57 -1.18
C LEU A 23 -8.66 -7.43 -0.95
N LEU A 24 -8.21 -8.15 -1.98
CA LEU A 24 -6.98 -8.94 -1.90
C LEU A 24 -5.77 -8.03 -1.63
N GLY A 25 -5.65 -6.91 -2.34
CA GLY A 25 -4.62 -5.90 -2.10
C GLY A 25 -4.64 -5.35 -0.67
N ALA A 26 -5.83 -5.04 -0.13
CA ALA A 26 -6.01 -4.58 1.23
C ALA A 26 -5.55 -5.63 2.27
N LEU A 27 -5.84 -6.90 2.01
CA LEU A 27 -5.46 -8.02 2.88
C LEU A 27 -3.94 -8.23 2.87
N LEU A 28 -3.31 -8.21 1.69
CA LEU A 28 -1.84 -8.27 1.56
C LEU A 28 -1.15 -7.09 2.26
N MET A 29 -1.69 -5.87 2.12
CA MET A 29 -1.16 -4.67 2.79
C MET A 29 -1.24 -4.81 4.32
N GLY A 30 -2.36 -5.34 4.83
CA GLY A 30 -2.55 -5.59 6.26
C GLY A 30 -1.57 -6.62 6.82
N VAL A 31 -1.49 -7.80 6.18
CA VAL A 31 -0.56 -8.87 6.59
C VAL A 31 0.90 -8.40 6.48
N GLY A 32 1.25 -7.69 5.41
CA GLY A 32 2.57 -7.09 5.24
C GLY A 32 2.92 -6.10 6.34
N GLY A 33 1.98 -5.24 6.75
CA GLY A 33 2.18 -4.27 7.82
C GLY A 33 2.43 -4.92 9.19
N VAL A 34 1.73 -6.01 9.52
CA VAL A 34 1.99 -6.77 10.75
C VAL A 34 3.35 -7.46 10.70
N THR A 35 3.68 -8.08 9.56
CA THR A 35 4.95 -8.81 9.37
C THR A 35 6.17 -7.88 9.42
N ALA A 36 6.04 -6.67 8.87
CA ALA A 36 7.08 -5.64 8.91
C ALA A 36 7.15 -4.90 10.26
N PHE A 37 6.33 -5.27 11.25
CA PHE A 37 6.22 -4.57 12.54
C PHE A 37 5.95 -3.07 12.37
N GLY A 38 5.09 -2.70 11.41
CA GLY A 38 4.57 -1.36 11.28
C GLY A 38 3.97 -1.03 9.91
N CYS A 39 3.34 0.13 9.86
CA CYS A 39 2.85 0.72 8.61
C CYS A 39 3.94 1.56 7.94
N THR A 40 3.73 1.94 6.67
CA THR A 40 4.62 2.84 5.91
C THR A 40 4.93 4.15 6.63
N VAL A 41 4.03 4.64 7.49
CA VAL A 41 4.25 5.85 8.30
C VAL A 41 5.17 5.58 9.51
N GLY A 42 4.97 4.44 10.18
CA GLY A 42 5.76 4.05 11.36
C GLY A 42 7.16 3.55 10.99
N GLN A 43 7.26 2.53 10.14
CA GLN A 43 8.54 1.91 9.75
C GLN A 43 9.20 2.57 8.55
N GLY A 44 8.46 3.34 7.74
CA GLY A 44 9.03 4.11 6.64
C GLY A 44 9.49 5.48 7.10
N LEU A 45 8.56 6.37 7.49
CA LEU A 45 8.90 7.77 7.78
C LEU A 45 9.63 7.95 9.13
N SER A 46 9.10 7.33 10.19
CA SER A 46 9.61 7.53 11.55
C SER A 46 10.91 6.75 11.79
N ALA A 47 10.95 5.47 11.37
CA ALA A 47 12.16 4.66 11.53
C ALA A 47 13.31 5.06 10.59
N ALA A 48 13.03 5.61 9.39
CA ALA A 48 14.09 6.19 8.54
C ALA A 48 14.73 7.43 9.18
N SER A 49 13.94 8.26 9.88
CA SER A 49 14.45 9.43 10.60
C SER A 49 15.32 9.04 11.80
N LEU A 50 15.13 7.83 12.35
CA LEU A 50 15.94 7.26 13.43
C LEU A 50 17.17 6.48 12.93
N LEU A 51 17.42 6.42 11.61
CA LEU A 51 18.45 5.58 11.00
C LEU A 51 18.39 4.10 11.46
N ALA A 52 17.20 3.61 11.77
CA ALA A 52 17.03 2.27 12.31
C ALA A 52 17.37 1.22 11.24
N LEU A 53 18.15 0.19 11.62
CA LEU A 53 18.52 -0.91 10.72
C LEU A 53 17.29 -1.65 10.16
N SER A 54 16.16 -1.60 10.88
CA SER A 54 14.87 -2.12 10.42
C SER A 54 14.33 -1.38 9.19
N ALA A 55 14.49 -0.06 9.10
CA ALA A 55 14.04 0.73 7.95
C ALA A 55 14.79 0.37 6.66
N ALA A 56 16.09 0.03 6.79
CA ALA A 56 16.91 -0.39 5.66
C ALA A 56 16.44 -1.71 5.02
N ILE A 57 15.71 -2.55 5.75
CA ILE A 57 15.21 -3.85 5.27
C ILE A 57 13.72 -3.76 4.89
N SER A 58 12.92 -3.05 5.69
CA SER A 58 11.48 -2.91 5.44
C SER A 58 11.17 -2.09 4.19
N LEU A 59 11.91 -1.00 3.93
CA LEU A 59 11.69 -0.17 2.74
C LEU A 59 11.92 -0.90 1.40
N PRO A 60 13.06 -1.59 1.18
CA PRO A 60 13.26 -2.33 -0.07
C PRO A 60 12.28 -3.50 -0.21
N ALA A 61 11.87 -4.15 0.87
CA ALA A 61 10.86 -5.21 0.82
C ALA A 61 9.48 -4.66 0.37
N ILE A 62 9.05 -3.52 0.92
CA ILE A 62 7.81 -2.84 0.51
C ILE A 62 7.92 -2.38 -0.96
N ALA A 63 9.05 -1.80 -1.35
CA ALA A 63 9.28 -1.33 -2.73
C ALA A 63 9.28 -2.50 -3.73
N ALA A 64 9.92 -3.62 -3.41
CA ALA A 64 9.93 -4.82 -4.24
C ALA A 64 8.52 -5.43 -4.39
N GLY A 65 7.75 -5.50 -3.29
CA GLY A 65 6.36 -5.95 -3.32
C GLY A 65 5.47 -5.05 -4.18
N ALA A 66 5.61 -3.73 -4.05
CA ALA A 66 4.89 -2.76 -4.88
C ALA A 66 5.26 -2.87 -6.36
N TRP A 67 6.56 -3.00 -6.66
CA TRP A 67 7.03 -3.18 -8.04
C TRP A 67 6.50 -4.47 -8.67
N LEU A 68 6.50 -5.58 -7.91
CA LEU A 68 5.97 -6.85 -8.38
C LEU A 68 4.46 -6.77 -8.64
N ALA A 69 3.70 -6.14 -7.74
CA ALA A 69 2.27 -5.92 -7.90
C ALA A 69 1.95 -5.04 -9.12
N MET A 70 2.69 -3.94 -9.30
CA MET A 70 2.56 -3.07 -10.48
C MET A 70 2.91 -3.80 -11.78
N LYS A 71 4.01 -4.57 -11.78
CA LYS A 71 4.42 -5.37 -12.95
C LYS A 71 3.36 -6.43 -13.28
N TRP A 72 2.77 -7.06 -12.27
CA TRP A 72 1.72 -8.05 -12.46
C TRP A 72 0.45 -7.42 -13.04
N GLN A 73 0.03 -6.27 -12.51
CA GLN A 73 -1.09 -5.50 -13.06
C GLN A 73 -0.82 -5.05 -14.51
N MET A 74 0.37 -4.55 -14.81
CA MET A 74 0.77 -4.17 -16.17
C MET A 74 0.83 -5.36 -17.13
N SER A 75 1.26 -6.53 -16.67
CA SER A 75 1.27 -7.74 -17.50
C SER A 75 -0.12 -8.32 -17.78
N ARG A 76 -1.14 -7.85 -17.03
CA ARG A 76 -2.55 -8.25 -17.20
C ARG A 76 -3.33 -7.30 -18.12
N LEU A 77 -2.73 -6.17 -18.51
CA LEU A 77 -3.23 -5.20 -19.50
C LEU A 77 -2.71 -5.55 -20.89
#